data_AF-A0A399EEG5-F1
#
_entry.id   AF-A0A399EEG5-F1
#
_cell.length_a   1.000
_cell.length_b   1.000
_cell.length_c   1.000
_cell.angle_alpha   90.00
_cell.angle_beta   90.00
_cell.angle_gamma   90.00
#
_symmetry.space_group_name_H-M   'P 1'
#
loop_
_entity.id
_entity.type
_entity.pdbx_description
1 polymer ?
#
loop_
_entity_poly.entity_id
_entity_poly.type
_entity_poly.pdbx_seq_one_letter_code
_entity_poly.pdbx_strand_id
1 'polypeptide(L)'
;MPGYLHIQDFLDRIEFPDAYRAFFYLEAIESGLARLLSSRNPHTVEIEALLPFFNSLVDDADRSMAPVFAYEITLAKQKTSLQGSTTQSRYRSFFLDSEGWAPHLRAVRTKYGFLFNAVSDALVYSINNLIECLTRFHADWTRLKQFLLTEESSARIKKITLLSSDRHRMGRQPILLELQSGSKIIYKPTDLVSDVLFGSFIDLLKLPKPFDLRYARVMARVGYGWIEFIPHESCSEYYEIDDYYRRTGVLLAIADYLNYTDGHTENLIAFGPYPDFGRHRNVIPAWICEQGKPLSFIYYAGAKNS
;
A
#
# COMPACT_ATOMS: atom_id res chain seq x y z
N MET A 1 9.46 -33.66 2.16
CA MET A 1 8.89 -32.71 3.13
C MET A 1 9.24 -31.32 2.64
N PRO A 2 8.29 -30.40 2.41
CA PRO A 2 8.65 -29.05 1.97
C PRO A 2 9.45 -28.39 3.11
N GLY A 3 10.62 -27.85 2.78
CA GLY A 3 11.57 -27.32 3.74
C GLY A 3 10.92 -26.27 4.64
N TYR A 4 11.00 -26.50 5.95
CA TYR A 4 10.79 -25.43 6.92
C TYR A 4 11.91 -24.42 6.68
N LEU A 5 11.59 -23.34 5.98
CA LEU A 5 12.43 -22.17 5.97
C LEU A 5 12.57 -21.71 7.42
N HIS A 6 13.80 -21.61 7.91
CA HIS A 6 14.03 -21.02 9.22
C HIS A 6 13.70 -19.52 9.10
N ILE A 7 12.97 -18.97 10.07
CA ILE A 7 12.63 -17.53 10.12
C ILE A 7 13.88 -16.68 9.87
N GLN A 8 15.04 -17.13 10.38
CA GLN A 8 16.32 -16.48 10.17
C GLN A 8 16.72 -16.34 8.69
N ASP A 9 16.56 -17.39 7.88
CA ASP A 9 16.89 -17.35 6.45
C ASP A 9 16.05 -16.30 5.70
N PHE A 10 14.81 -16.06 6.15
CA PHE A 10 13.97 -15.00 5.59
C PHE A 10 14.41 -13.61 6.05
N LEU A 11 14.67 -13.45 7.35
CA LEU A 11 15.11 -12.17 7.92
C LEU A 11 16.40 -11.68 7.26
N ASP A 12 17.33 -12.58 6.97
CA ASP A 12 18.60 -12.25 6.31
C ASP A 12 18.41 -11.73 4.88
N ARG A 13 17.23 -11.92 4.29
CA ARG A 13 16.85 -11.42 2.95
C ARG A 13 16.03 -10.13 2.99
N ILE A 14 15.56 -9.70 4.17
CA ILE A 14 14.88 -8.41 4.33
C ILE A 14 15.92 -7.29 4.29
N GLU A 15 15.64 -6.26 3.50
CA GLU A 15 16.50 -5.09 3.39
C GLU A 15 16.17 -4.10 4.52
N PHE A 16 16.85 -4.24 5.67
CA PHE A 16 16.71 -3.28 6.76
C PHE A 16 17.47 -1.98 6.43
N PRO A 17 16.80 -0.80 6.40
CA PRO A 17 17.49 0.47 6.09
C PRO A 17 18.61 0.82 7.04
N ASP A 18 18.45 0.45 8.31
CA ASP A 18 19.46 0.64 9.35
C ASP A 18 19.40 -0.49 10.37
N ALA A 19 20.46 -1.29 10.44
CA ALA A 19 20.54 -2.44 11.33
C ALA A 19 20.46 -2.08 12.82
N TYR A 20 20.86 -0.86 13.22
CA TYR A 20 20.79 -0.45 14.61
C TYR A 20 19.37 -0.04 15.01
N ARG A 21 18.65 0.65 14.11
CA ARG A 21 17.25 1.01 14.35
C ARG A 21 16.30 -0.19 14.21
N ALA A 22 16.67 -1.18 13.41
CA ALA A 22 15.94 -2.45 13.28
C ALA A 22 15.66 -3.12 14.64
N PHE A 23 16.57 -2.98 15.60
CA PHE A 23 16.40 -3.46 16.97
C PHE A 23 15.04 -3.12 17.60
N PHE A 24 14.48 -1.96 17.28
CA PHE A 24 13.24 -1.48 17.90
C PHE A 24 11.96 -2.10 17.33
N TYR A 25 12.05 -2.82 16.22
CA TYR A 25 10.89 -3.42 15.54
C TYR A 25 11.12 -4.85 15.05
N LEU A 26 12.33 -5.39 15.17
CA LEU A 26 12.66 -6.75 14.71
C LEU A 26 11.78 -7.80 15.36
N GLU A 27 11.53 -7.71 16.67
CA GLU A 27 10.66 -8.65 17.41
C GLU A 27 9.24 -8.70 16.83
N ALA A 28 8.70 -7.55 16.38
CA ALA A 28 7.38 -7.48 15.78
C ALA A 28 7.37 -8.15 14.39
N ILE A 29 8.44 -8.02 13.61
CA ILE A 29 8.63 -8.70 12.32
C ILE A 29 8.77 -10.21 12.53
N GLU A 30 9.63 -10.65 13.44
CA GLU A 30 9.83 -12.06 13.81
C GLU A 30 8.54 -12.73 14.24
N SER A 31 7.85 -12.13 15.21
CA SER A 31 6.58 -12.64 15.71
C SER A 31 5.51 -12.67 14.61
N GLY A 32 5.48 -11.65 13.76
CA GLY A 32 4.57 -11.59 12.63
C GLY A 32 4.84 -12.67 11.57
N LEU A 33 6.11 -12.90 11.23
CA LEU A 33 6.54 -13.97 10.34
C LEU A 33 6.18 -15.34 10.88
N ALA A 34 6.45 -15.59 12.17
CA ALA A 34 6.08 -16.83 12.82
C ALA A 34 4.57 -17.11 12.72
N ARG A 35 3.73 -16.10 12.95
CA ARG A 35 2.27 -16.20 12.78
C ARG A 35 1.87 -16.47 11.34
N LEU A 36 2.49 -15.78 10.38
CA LEU A 36 2.21 -15.95 8.95
C LEU A 36 2.55 -17.37 8.47
N LEU A 37 3.74 -17.87 8.83
CA LEU A 37 4.21 -19.21 8.48
C LEU A 37 3.40 -20.32 9.16
N SER A 38 2.87 -20.05 10.36
CA SER A 38 1.99 -20.98 11.08
C SER A 38 0.55 -20.97 10.57
N SER A 39 0.17 -20.02 9.71
CA SER A 39 -1.18 -19.96 9.13
C SER A 39 -1.39 -21.11 8.13
N ARG A 40 -2.65 -21.53 7.89
CA ARG A 40 -2.98 -22.69 7.03
C ARG A 40 -2.74 -22.50 5.51
N ASN A 41 -2.15 -21.38 5.09
CA ASN A 41 -2.00 -21.02 3.66
C ASN A 41 -0.59 -21.15 3.06
N PRO A 42 0.38 -21.94 3.59
CA PRO A 42 1.79 -21.82 3.19
C PRO A 42 2.07 -22.37 1.79
N HIS A 43 1.15 -23.14 1.19
CA HIS A 43 1.38 -23.80 -0.10
C HIS A 43 1.07 -22.94 -1.34
N THR A 44 0.42 -21.78 -1.17
CA THR A 44 0.05 -20.89 -2.28
C THR A 44 1.01 -19.71 -2.46
N VAL A 45 1.93 -19.51 -1.52
CA VAL A 45 2.84 -18.35 -1.49
C VAL A 45 4.27 -18.85 -1.46
N GLU A 46 5.04 -18.53 -2.49
CA GLU A 46 6.50 -18.67 -2.41
C GLU A 46 7.03 -17.64 -1.41
N ILE A 47 7.99 -18.03 -0.59
CA ILE A 47 8.55 -17.16 0.45
C ILE A 47 9.09 -15.86 -0.16
N GLU A 48 9.72 -15.96 -1.32
CA GLU A 48 10.22 -14.83 -2.13
C GLU A 48 9.12 -13.81 -2.45
N ALA A 49 7.86 -14.24 -2.60
CA ALA A 49 6.75 -13.36 -2.89
C ALA A 49 6.43 -12.40 -1.73
N LEU A 50 6.87 -12.73 -0.50
CA LEU A 50 6.67 -11.93 0.70
C LEU A 50 7.69 -10.80 0.85
N LEU A 51 8.88 -10.91 0.24
CA LEU A 51 9.96 -9.95 0.44
C LEU A 51 9.56 -8.50 0.16
N PRO A 52 8.88 -8.16 -0.94
CA PRO A 52 8.52 -6.75 -1.21
C PRO A 52 7.55 -6.19 -0.17
N PHE A 53 6.67 -7.03 0.37
CA PHE A 53 5.76 -6.64 1.46
C PHE A 53 6.55 -6.32 2.73
N PHE A 54 7.46 -7.20 3.15
CA PHE A 54 8.25 -7.00 4.37
C PHE A 54 9.26 -5.85 4.24
N ASN A 55 9.91 -5.69 3.08
CA ASN A 55 10.80 -4.56 2.81
C ASN A 55 10.03 -3.23 2.94
N SER A 56 8.84 -3.13 2.36
CA SER A 56 7.99 -1.94 2.52
C SER A 56 7.62 -1.67 3.99
N LEU A 57 7.39 -2.71 4.80
CA LEU A 57 7.07 -2.55 6.21
C LEU A 57 8.25 -2.04 7.03
N VAL A 58 9.43 -2.59 6.84
CA VAL A 58 10.63 -2.17 7.58
C VAL A 58 11.08 -0.78 7.14
N ASP A 59 10.93 -0.43 5.87
CA ASP A 59 11.18 0.92 5.35
C ASP A 59 10.30 1.96 6.05
N ASP A 60 9.00 1.70 6.13
CA ASP A 60 8.08 2.63 6.77
C ASP A 60 8.29 2.72 8.30
N ALA A 61 8.60 1.59 8.95
CA ALA A 61 8.92 1.56 10.37
C ALA A 61 10.17 2.39 10.67
N ASP A 62 11.23 2.18 9.91
CA ASP A 62 12.48 2.93 10.03
C ASP A 62 12.28 4.42 9.78
N ARG A 63 11.61 4.78 8.67
CA ARG A 63 11.29 6.17 8.31
C ARG A 63 10.51 6.89 9.40
N SER A 64 9.61 6.18 10.09
CA SER A 64 8.82 6.74 11.19
C SER A 64 9.67 7.09 12.42
N MET A 65 10.75 6.34 12.69
CA MET A 65 11.61 6.55 13.86
C MET A 65 12.85 7.39 13.57
N ALA A 66 13.30 7.46 12.31
CA ALA A 66 14.52 8.15 11.91
C ALA A 66 14.64 9.59 12.44
N PRO A 67 13.57 10.44 12.44
CA PRO A 67 13.66 11.79 13.00
C PRO A 67 13.97 11.82 14.51
N VAL A 68 13.43 10.88 15.28
CA VAL A 68 13.68 10.78 16.73
C VAL A 68 15.13 10.39 17.01
N PHE A 69 15.67 9.41 16.29
CA PHE A 69 17.07 9.03 16.44
C PHE A 69 18.02 10.15 15.99
N ALA A 70 17.70 10.85 14.90
CA ALA A 70 18.48 12.02 14.47
C ALA A 70 18.54 13.11 15.56
N TYR A 71 17.41 13.35 16.24
CA TYR A 71 17.33 14.30 17.35
C TYR A 71 18.15 13.83 18.57
N GLU A 72 17.96 12.59 19.02
CA GLU A 72 18.69 12.05 20.20
C GLU A 72 20.20 11.98 19.96
N ILE A 73 20.63 11.63 18.75
CA ILE A 73 22.05 11.66 18.37
C ILE A 73 22.59 13.10 18.41
N THR A 74 21.78 14.09 18.03
CA THR A 74 22.18 15.51 18.09
C THR A 74 22.35 15.98 19.54
N LEU A 75 21.46 15.56 20.44
CA LEU A 75 21.61 15.83 21.88
C LEU A 75 22.86 15.15 22.46
N ALA A 76 23.13 13.90 22.09
CA ALA A 76 24.32 13.16 22.52
C ALA A 76 25.63 13.84 22.04
N LYS A 77 25.64 14.36 20.80
CA LYS A 77 26.76 15.16 20.29
C LYS A 77 27.03 16.39 21.15
N GLN A 78 25.99 17.14 21.53
CA GLN A 78 26.13 18.34 22.35
C GLN A 78 26.67 18.04 23.76
N LYS A 79 26.34 16.87 24.31
CA LYS A 79 26.84 16.39 25.61
C LYS A 79 28.22 15.73 25.53
N THR A 80 28.89 15.76 24.37
CA THR A 80 30.19 15.11 24.13
C THR A 80 30.22 13.61 24.46
N SER A 81 29.07 12.92 24.40
CA SER A 81 28.94 11.52 24.83
C SER A 81 29.20 10.50 23.72
N LEU A 82 29.40 10.94 22.47
CA LEU A 82 29.68 10.06 21.34
C LEU A 82 31.18 9.83 21.15
N GLN A 83 31.56 8.57 20.92
CA GLN A 83 32.94 8.15 20.71
C GLN A 83 33.22 7.87 19.23
N GLY A 84 34.45 8.13 18.77
CA GLY A 84 34.91 7.78 17.44
C GLY A 84 35.35 8.97 16.58
N SER A 85 36.34 8.74 15.72
CA SER A 85 36.93 9.76 14.84
C SER A 85 36.10 10.05 13.60
N THR A 86 35.27 9.09 13.16
CA THR A 86 34.44 9.19 11.94
C THR A 86 32.95 9.37 12.25
N THR A 87 32.17 9.86 11.29
CA THR A 87 30.70 9.98 11.45
C THR A 87 30.05 8.62 11.73
N GLN A 88 30.51 7.56 11.05
CA GLN A 88 29.98 6.21 11.24
C GLN A 88 30.34 5.61 12.61
N SER A 89 31.55 5.84 13.11
CA SER A 89 31.94 5.39 14.46
C SER A 89 31.19 6.14 15.56
N ARG A 90 30.95 7.45 15.40
CA ARG A 90 30.08 8.24 16.29
C ARG A 90 28.63 7.80 16.25
N TYR A 91 28.12 7.43 15.08
CA TYR A 91 26.79 6.87 14.94
C TYR A 91 26.69 5.53 15.66
N ARG A 92 27.64 4.63 15.43
CA ARG A 92 27.70 3.32 16.10
C ARG A 92 27.79 3.46 17.62
N SER A 93 28.58 4.39 18.15
CA SER A 93 28.74 4.57 19.61
C SER A 93 27.49 5.16 20.29
N PHE A 94 26.53 5.69 19.52
CA PHE A 94 25.20 5.98 20.06
C PHE A 94 24.43 4.69 20.39
N PHE A 95 24.57 3.64 19.58
CA PHE A 95 23.81 2.40 19.78
C PHE A 95 24.54 1.36 20.61
N LEU A 96 25.88 1.34 20.52
CA LEU A 96 26.71 0.32 21.15
C LEU A 96 27.76 0.92 22.10
N ASP A 97 27.98 0.25 23.22
CA ASP A 97 29.09 0.47 24.14
C ASP A 97 29.96 -0.80 24.27
N SER A 98 30.84 -0.86 25.27
CA SER A 98 31.74 -2.00 25.52
C SER A 98 31.02 -3.27 25.96
N GLU A 99 29.79 -3.16 26.48
CA GLU A 99 28.98 -4.26 27.01
C GLU A 99 27.88 -4.70 26.01
N GLY A 100 27.71 -3.98 24.90
CA GLY A 100 26.75 -4.29 23.85
C GLY A 100 25.82 -3.12 23.57
N TRP A 101 24.51 -3.34 23.59
CA TRP A 101 23.53 -2.27 23.36
C TRP A 101 23.53 -1.26 24.50
N ALA A 102 23.67 0.02 24.14
CA ALA A 102 23.82 1.09 25.13
C ALA A 102 22.57 1.20 26.04
N PRO A 103 22.72 1.22 27.38
CA PRO A 103 21.59 1.21 28.32
C PRO A 103 20.59 2.35 28.13
N HIS A 104 21.06 3.52 27.66
CA HIS A 104 20.22 4.70 27.46
C HIS A 104 19.15 4.51 26.36
N LEU A 105 19.31 3.55 25.47
CA LEU A 105 18.30 3.24 24.44
C LEU A 105 16.96 2.83 25.06
N ARG A 106 16.96 2.25 26.26
CA ARG A 106 15.73 1.98 27.04
C ARG A 106 15.03 3.27 27.45
N ALA A 107 15.81 4.29 27.82
CA ALA A 107 15.27 5.61 28.16
C ALA A 107 14.69 6.31 26.91
N VAL A 108 15.34 6.18 25.75
CA VAL A 108 14.79 6.66 24.46
C VAL A 108 13.46 5.98 24.17
N ARG A 109 13.39 4.63 24.26
CA ARG A 109 12.14 3.87 24.05
C ARG A 109 11.03 4.33 24.99
N THR A 110 11.35 4.56 26.26
CA THR A 110 10.38 5.01 27.27
C THR A 110 9.92 6.45 27.02
N LYS A 111 10.85 7.36 26.71
CA LYS A 111 10.58 8.78 26.43
C LYS A 111 9.65 8.95 25.22
N TYR A 112 9.84 8.15 24.18
CA TYR A 112 9.02 8.16 22.95
C TYR A 112 8.09 6.94 22.85
N GLY A 113 7.58 6.46 23.99
CA GLY A 113 6.81 5.21 24.05
C GLY A 113 5.62 5.15 23.08
N PHE A 114 4.91 6.26 22.88
CA PHE A 114 3.83 6.36 21.91
C PHE A 114 4.28 6.01 20.48
N LEU A 115 5.42 6.55 20.02
CA LEU A 115 5.94 6.30 18.69
C LEU A 115 6.30 4.82 18.50
N PHE A 116 7.04 4.24 19.45
CA PHE A 116 7.47 2.84 19.35
C PHE A 116 6.27 1.88 19.40
N ASN A 117 5.25 2.19 20.21
CA ASN A 117 4.00 1.43 20.22
C ASN A 117 3.26 1.57 18.88
N ALA A 118 3.11 2.79 18.35
CA ALA A 118 2.45 3.02 17.07
C ALA A 118 3.15 2.30 15.89
N VAL A 119 4.49 2.27 15.88
CA VAL A 119 5.28 1.51 14.90
C VAL A 119 5.03 0.02 15.05
N SER A 120 5.09 -0.51 16.28
CA SER A 120 4.84 -1.92 16.57
C SER A 120 3.43 -2.35 16.16
N ASP A 121 2.43 -1.58 16.58
CA ASP A 121 1.02 -1.82 16.26
C ASP A 121 0.79 -1.81 14.75
N ALA A 122 1.36 -0.84 14.03
CA ALA A 122 1.23 -0.78 12.58
C ALA A 122 1.83 -2.01 11.89
N LEU A 123 2.99 -2.50 12.33
CA LEU A 123 3.58 -3.74 11.81
C LEU A 123 2.69 -4.95 12.08
N VAL A 124 2.20 -5.08 13.32
CA VAL A 124 1.29 -6.17 13.71
C VAL A 124 0.03 -6.15 12.85
N TYR A 125 -0.58 -4.98 12.69
CA TYR A 125 -1.79 -4.83 11.91
C TYR A 125 -1.59 -5.12 10.42
N SER A 126 -0.51 -4.62 9.81
CA SER A 126 -0.23 -4.90 8.40
C SER A 126 0.00 -6.38 8.15
N ILE A 127 0.73 -7.08 9.03
CA ILE A 127 0.95 -8.52 8.91
C ILE A 127 -0.37 -9.29 9.09
N ASN A 128 -1.23 -8.88 10.03
CA ASN A 128 -2.55 -9.48 10.18
C ASN A 128 -3.44 -9.26 8.94
N ASN A 129 -3.37 -8.07 8.32
CA ASN A 129 -4.07 -7.76 7.07
C ASN A 129 -3.59 -8.67 5.92
N LEU A 130 -2.29 -9.00 5.86
CA LEU A 130 -1.76 -9.97 4.91
C LEU A 130 -2.30 -11.38 5.18
N ILE A 131 -2.31 -11.84 6.43
CA ILE A 131 -2.86 -13.15 6.80
C ILE A 131 -4.34 -13.24 6.41
N GLU A 132 -5.11 -12.18 6.67
CA GLU A 132 -6.53 -12.09 6.29
C GLU A 132 -6.71 -12.10 4.76
N CYS A 133 -5.88 -11.35 4.03
CA CYS A 133 -5.85 -11.33 2.56
C CYS A 133 -5.61 -12.73 1.98
N LEU A 134 -4.57 -13.44 2.45
CA LEU A 134 -4.24 -14.78 1.97
C LEU A 134 -5.33 -15.81 2.29
N THR A 135 -5.92 -15.71 3.48
CA THR A 135 -7.04 -16.59 3.88
C THR A 135 -8.25 -16.37 2.98
N ARG A 136 -8.60 -15.11 2.72
CA ARG A 136 -9.70 -14.75 1.82
C ARG A 136 -9.41 -15.11 0.37
N PHE A 137 -8.16 -14.94 -0.08
CA PHE A 137 -7.73 -15.33 -1.43
C PHE A 137 -7.98 -16.82 -1.68
N HIS A 138 -7.58 -17.66 -0.72
CA HIS A 138 -7.81 -19.10 -0.80
C HIS A 138 -9.31 -19.44 -0.81
N ALA A 139 -10.09 -18.84 0.09
CA ALA A 139 -11.54 -19.07 0.18
C ALA A 139 -12.31 -18.60 -1.07
N ASP A 140 -11.86 -17.51 -1.70
CA ASP A 140 -12.51 -16.91 -2.86
C ASP A 140 -11.94 -17.40 -4.21
N TRP A 141 -10.93 -18.27 -4.22
CA TRP A 141 -10.16 -18.64 -5.42
C TRP A 141 -11.03 -19.03 -6.63
N THR A 142 -12.01 -19.93 -6.44
CA THR A 142 -12.89 -20.38 -7.52
C THR A 142 -13.65 -19.21 -8.16
N ARG A 143 -14.13 -18.27 -7.35
CA ARG A 143 -14.85 -17.09 -7.84
C ARG A 143 -13.88 -16.07 -8.45
N LEU A 144 -12.72 -15.85 -7.85
CA LEU A 144 -11.67 -15.01 -8.44
C LEU A 144 -11.32 -15.50 -9.85
N LYS A 145 -11.15 -16.82 -10.02
CA LYS A 145 -10.86 -17.45 -11.31
C LYS A 145 -11.95 -17.22 -12.36
N GLN A 146 -13.22 -17.19 -11.94
CA GLN A 146 -14.35 -16.97 -12.84
C GLN A 146 -14.56 -15.49 -13.18
N PHE A 147 -14.35 -14.57 -12.24
CA PHE A 147 -14.80 -13.18 -12.37
C PHE A 147 -13.69 -12.18 -12.73
N LEU A 148 -12.47 -12.36 -12.21
CA LEU A 148 -11.40 -11.35 -12.29
C LEU A 148 -10.12 -11.87 -12.95
N LEU A 149 -9.97 -13.18 -13.09
CA LEU A 149 -8.76 -13.83 -13.60
C LEU A 149 -9.05 -14.64 -14.87
N THR A 150 -7.99 -15.17 -15.49
CA THR A 150 -8.08 -16.00 -16.70
C THR A 150 -8.15 -17.49 -16.36
N GLU A 151 -8.62 -18.33 -17.28
CA GLU A 151 -8.66 -19.79 -17.08
C GLU A 151 -7.28 -20.42 -16.82
N GLU A 152 -6.23 -19.84 -17.38
CA GLU A 152 -4.83 -20.26 -17.19
C GLU A 152 -4.25 -19.83 -15.84
N SER A 153 -4.95 -18.97 -15.09
CA SER A 153 -4.48 -18.48 -13.81
C SER A 153 -4.34 -19.62 -12.79
N SER A 154 -3.22 -19.58 -12.06
CA SER A 154 -2.93 -20.49 -10.94
C SER A 154 -2.99 -19.75 -9.60
N ALA A 155 -3.35 -20.44 -8.53
CA ALA A 155 -3.40 -19.85 -7.19
C ALA A 155 -2.02 -19.55 -6.59
N ARG A 156 -0.93 -19.75 -7.35
CA ARG A 156 0.43 -19.48 -6.90
C ARG A 156 0.72 -17.99 -7.01
N ILE A 157 1.05 -17.38 -5.88
CA ILE A 157 1.38 -15.96 -5.77
C ILE A 157 2.89 -15.78 -6.01
N LYS A 158 3.24 -14.93 -6.96
CA LYS A 158 4.60 -14.56 -7.34
C LYS A 158 5.10 -13.34 -6.57
N LYS A 159 4.23 -12.36 -6.32
CA LYS A 159 4.59 -11.12 -5.63
C LYS A 159 3.44 -10.56 -4.83
N ILE A 160 3.73 -10.09 -3.62
CA ILE A 160 2.79 -9.36 -2.76
C ILE A 160 3.33 -7.95 -2.54
N THR A 161 2.48 -6.94 -2.72
CA THR A 161 2.88 -5.52 -2.60
C THR A 161 1.81 -4.72 -1.87
N LEU A 162 2.23 -3.88 -0.92
CA LEU A 162 1.36 -2.88 -0.31
C LEU A 162 1.19 -1.71 -1.28
N LEU A 163 -0.06 -1.33 -1.58
CA LEU A 163 -0.32 -0.27 -2.56
C LEU A 163 -0.37 1.15 -1.97
N SER A 164 -0.59 1.28 -0.65
CA SER A 164 -0.70 2.58 0.01
C SER A 164 0.22 2.63 1.22
N SER A 165 0.90 3.75 1.41
CA SER A 165 1.61 4.09 2.66
C SER A 165 0.67 4.71 3.71
N ASP A 166 -0.55 5.09 3.31
CA ASP A 166 -1.49 5.79 4.17
C ASP A 166 -2.29 4.77 4.99
N ARG A 167 -1.86 4.61 6.24
CA ARG A 167 -2.35 3.61 7.19
C ARG A 167 -3.68 4.06 7.81
N HIS A 168 -4.70 4.25 6.99
CA HIS A 168 -6.05 4.43 7.48
C HIS A 168 -6.55 3.09 8.08
N ARG A 169 -7.29 3.16 9.19
CA ARG A 169 -8.02 2.02 9.80
C ARG A 169 -7.16 0.86 10.30
N MET A 170 -6.25 1.11 11.25
CA MET A 170 -5.54 0.03 11.98
C MET A 170 -4.80 -0.94 11.03
N GLY A 171 -3.96 -0.42 10.14
CA GLY A 171 -3.10 -1.21 9.22
C GLY A 171 -3.81 -1.99 8.11
N ARG A 172 -5.12 -1.78 7.90
CA ARG A 172 -5.91 -2.38 6.82
C ARG A 172 -5.69 -1.64 5.49
N GLN A 173 -4.68 -2.06 4.77
CA GLN A 173 -4.25 -1.44 3.51
C GLN A 173 -4.59 -2.33 2.30
N PRO A 174 -4.82 -1.74 1.11
CA PRO A 174 -4.93 -2.51 -0.12
C PRO A 174 -3.64 -3.28 -0.42
N ILE A 175 -3.79 -4.55 -0.82
CA ILE A 175 -2.68 -5.44 -1.16
C ILE A 175 -2.82 -5.85 -2.63
N LEU A 176 -1.77 -5.67 -3.41
CA LEU A 176 -1.65 -6.21 -4.76
C LEU A 176 -1.05 -7.62 -4.69
N LEU A 177 -1.75 -8.56 -5.30
CA LEU A 177 -1.24 -9.91 -5.55
C LEU A 177 -0.93 -10.05 -7.05
N GLU A 178 0.30 -10.38 -7.37
CA GLU A 178 0.72 -10.84 -8.70
C GLU A 178 0.84 -12.36 -8.66
N LEU A 179 0.13 -13.05 -9.55
CA LEU A 179 0.16 -14.51 -9.68
C LEU A 179 1.30 -14.94 -10.60
N GLN A 180 1.71 -16.21 -10.52
CA GLN A 180 2.72 -16.77 -11.41
C GLN A 180 2.32 -16.71 -12.90
N SER A 181 1.02 -16.67 -13.19
CA SER A 181 0.50 -16.44 -14.56
C SER A 181 0.70 -15.00 -15.06
N GLY A 182 1.19 -14.08 -14.23
CA GLY A 182 1.28 -12.64 -14.53
C GLY A 182 -0.01 -11.87 -14.24
N SER A 183 -1.11 -12.57 -13.95
CA SER A 183 -2.38 -11.94 -13.57
C SER A 183 -2.25 -11.18 -12.25
N LYS A 184 -2.90 -10.03 -12.15
CA LYS A 184 -2.82 -9.13 -10.99
C LYS A 184 -4.21 -8.82 -10.46
N ILE A 185 -4.35 -8.86 -9.13
CA ILE A 185 -5.59 -8.51 -8.44
C ILE A 185 -5.30 -7.71 -7.18
N ILE A 186 -6.20 -6.80 -6.85
CA ILE A 186 -6.10 -5.95 -5.67
C ILE A 186 -7.09 -6.46 -4.62
N TYR A 187 -6.58 -6.83 -3.45
CA TYR A 187 -7.37 -7.05 -2.25
C TYR A 187 -7.63 -5.72 -1.55
N LYS A 188 -8.87 -5.49 -1.12
CA LYS A 188 -9.24 -4.37 -0.25
C LYS A 188 -9.97 -4.84 1.00
N PRO A 189 -9.49 -4.51 2.20
CA PRO A 189 -10.13 -4.86 3.48
C PRO A 189 -11.26 -3.89 3.87
N THR A 190 -12.12 -3.53 2.92
CA THR A 190 -13.29 -2.66 3.12
C THR A 190 -14.42 -3.06 2.17
N ASP A 191 -15.67 -2.71 2.51
CA ASP A 191 -16.81 -2.86 1.61
C ASP A 191 -16.59 -2.11 0.29
N LEU A 192 -16.94 -2.77 -0.82
CA LEU A 192 -16.79 -2.25 -2.19
C LEU A 192 -18.15 -1.99 -2.86
N VAL A 193 -19.21 -1.76 -2.07
CA VAL A 193 -20.57 -1.49 -2.59
C VAL A 193 -20.56 -0.26 -3.48
N SER A 194 -19.90 0.81 -3.04
CA SER A 194 -19.74 2.04 -3.81
C SER A 194 -19.02 1.83 -5.14
N ASP A 195 -18.04 0.93 -5.19
CA ASP A 195 -17.33 0.55 -6.42
C ASP A 195 -18.28 -0.11 -7.44
N VAL A 196 -19.10 -1.06 -6.96
CA VAL A 196 -20.08 -1.78 -7.78
C VAL A 196 -21.15 -0.83 -8.31
N LEU A 197 -21.64 0.08 -7.47
CA LEU A 197 -22.63 1.09 -7.86
C LEU A 197 -22.07 2.06 -8.90
N PHE A 198 -20.81 2.47 -8.77
CA PHE A 198 -20.17 3.32 -9.78
C PHE A 198 -20.10 2.62 -11.14
N GLY A 199 -19.63 1.38 -11.19
CA GLY A 199 -19.62 0.61 -12.44
C GLY A 199 -21.02 0.45 -13.06
N SER A 200 -22.02 0.14 -12.23
CA SER A 200 -23.42 0.04 -12.66
C SER A 200 -23.97 1.37 -13.19
N PHE A 201 -23.55 2.49 -12.61
CA PHE A 201 -23.92 3.83 -13.08
C PHE A 201 -23.28 4.12 -14.44
N ILE A 202 -22.00 3.79 -14.64
CA ILE A 202 -21.34 3.92 -15.95
C ILE A 202 -22.07 3.09 -17.03
N ASP A 203 -22.43 1.84 -16.71
CA ASP A 203 -23.19 0.98 -17.63
C ASP A 203 -24.56 1.57 -18.00
N LEU A 204 -25.22 2.23 -17.05
CA LEU A 204 -26.52 2.86 -17.27
C LEU A 204 -26.44 4.02 -18.26
N LEU A 205 -25.33 4.78 -18.26
CA LEU A 205 -25.16 5.94 -19.15
C LEU A 205 -25.02 5.55 -20.63
N LYS A 206 -24.51 4.34 -20.92
CA LYS A 206 -24.34 3.81 -22.29
C LYS A 206 -23.72 4.82 -23.27
N LEU A 207 -22.69 5.54 -22.82
CA LEU A 207 -22.10 6.62 -23.60
C LEU A 207 -21.47 6.08 -24.90
N PRO A 208 -21.70 6.73 -26.05
CA PRO A 208 -21.10 6.31 -27.31
C PRO A 208 -19.63 6.69 -27.35
N LYS A 209 -18.84 6.00 -28.19
CA LYS A 209 -17.46 6.40 -28.49
C LYS A 209 -17.42 7.82 -29.07
N PRO A 210 -16.42 8.65 -28.73
CA PRO A 210 -15.29 8.35 -27.84
C PRO A 210 -15.53 8.70 -26.36
N PHE A 211 -16.78 8.87 -25.92
CA PHE A 211 -17.16 9.25 -24.55
C PHE A 211 -17.43 8.05 -23.64
N ASP A 212 -17.28 6.83 -24.14
CA ASP A 212 -17.41 5.60 -23.39
C ASP A 212 -16.35 5.53 -22.28
N LEU A 213 -16.74 5.03 -21.12
CA LEU A 213 -15.87 4.93 -19.95
C LEU A 213 -15.56 3.49 -19.61
N ARG A 214 -14.38 3.28 -19.04
CA ARG A 214 -13.99 2.03 -18.39
C ARG A 214 -14.07 2.21 -16.87
N TYR A 215 -14.32 1.11 -16.20
CA TYR A 215 -14.13 0.97 -14.76
C TYR A 215 -13.54 -0.42 -14.45
N ALA A 216 -12.80 -0.54 -13.36
CA ALA A 216 -12.29 -1.83 -12.89
C ALA A 216 -13.43 -2.78 -12.48
N ARG A 217 -13.35 -4.05 -12.89
CA ARG A 217 -14.27 -5.08 -12.37
C ARG A 217 -14.04 -5.28 -10.87
N VAL A 218 -15.14 -5.46 -10.14
CA VAL A 218 -15.14 -5.57 -8.68
C VAL A 218 -15.90 -6.82 -8.25
N MET A 219 -15.27 -7.62 -7.40
CA MET A 219 -15.94 -8.69 -6.66
C MET A 219 -16.07 -8.27 -5.18
N ALA A 220 -17.22 -7.68 -4.86
CA ALA A 220 -17.54 -7.25 -3.50
C ALA A 220 -17.89 -8.44 -2.58
N ARG A 221 -17.49 -8.33 -1.32
CA ARG A 221 -17.83 -9.22 -0.19
C ARG A 221 -18.21 -8.36 1.01
N VAL A 222 -18.71 -8.98 2.07
CA VAL A 222 -19.03 -8.26 3.32
C VAL A 222 -17.72 -7.91 4.03
N GLY A 223 -17.45 -6.62 4.19
CA GLY A 223 -16.28 -6.06 4.86
C GLY A 223 -14.97 -6.11 4.08
N TYR A 224 -14.98 -6.60 2.83
CA TYR A 224 -13.80 -6.66 1.95
C TYR A 224 -14.19 -6.83 0.47
N GLY A 225 -13.22 -6.82 -0.43
CA GLY A 225 -13.44 -7.29 -1.78
C GLY A 225 -12.18 -7.31 -2.62
N TRP A 226 -12.38 -7.65 -3.90
CA TRP A 226 -11.32 -7.81 -4.88
C TRP A 226 -11.59 -6.92 -6.08
N ILE A 227 -10.54 -6.30 -6.60
CA ILE A 227 -10.62 -5.38 -7.75
C ILE A 227 -9.63 -5.85 -8.82
N GLU A 228 -10.06 -5.77 -10.06
CA GLU A 228 -9.18 -5.90 -11.22
C GLU A 228 -8.01 -4.91 -11.15
N PHE A 229 -6.80 -5.39 -11.42
CA PHE A 229 -5.66 -4.50 -11.57
C PHE A 229 -5.66 -3.89 -12.97
N ILE A 230 -5.71 -2.56 -13.04
CA ILE A 230 -5.55 -1.81 -14.29
C ILE A 230 -4.13 -1.24 -14.31
N PRO A 231 -3.27 -1.67 -15.26
CA PRO A 231 -1.94 -1.10 -15.40
C PRO A 231 -2.02 0.33 -15.93
N HIS A 232 -0.99 1.12 -15.64
CA HIS A 232 -0.76 2.34 -16.39
C HIS A 232 -0.20 2.00 -17.77
N GLU A 233 -0.83 2.51 -18.83
CA GLU A 233 -0.38 2.37 -20.21
C GLU A 233 -0.46 3.71 -20.93
N SER A 234 0.59 4.05 -21.69
CA SER A 234 0.60 5.28 -22.49
C SER A 234 -0.28 5.13 -23.74
N CYS A 235 -0.84 6.24 -24.23
CA CYS A 235 -1.39 6.31 -25.58
C CYS A 235 -0.29 5.99 -26.60
N SER A 236 -0.62 5.15 -27.59
CA SER A 236 0.27 4.79 -28.69
C SER A 236 0.14 5.75 -29.87
N GLU A 237 -1.04 6.36 -30.04
CA GLU A 237 -1.37 7.22 -31.18
C GLU A 237 -1.88 8.59 -30.74
N TYR A 238 -1.70 9.61 -31.58
CA TYR A 238 -2.09 10.99 -31.21
C TYR A 238 -3.60 11.12 -30.97
N TYR A 239 -4.44 10.45 -31.78
CA TYR A 239 -5.89 10.51 -31.61
C TYR A 239 -6.36 9.90 -30.28
N GLU A 240 -5.60 8.95 -29.70
CA GLU A 240 -5.91 8.34 -28.40
C GLU A 240 -5.77 9.36 -27.26
N ILE A 241 -4.93 10.38 -27.43
CA ILE A 241 -4.77 11.47 -26.47
C ILE A 241 -6.04 12.34 -26.45
N ASP A 242 -6.57 12.70 -27.62
CA ASP A 242 -7.83 13.46 -27.72
C ASP A 242 -8.99 12.70 -27.08
N ASP A 243 -9.05 11.39 -27.36
CA ASP A 243 -9.99 10.44 -26.80
C ASP A 243 -9.89 10.35 -25.26
N TYR A 244 -8.66 10.27 -24.72
CA TYR A 244 -8.40 10.29 -23.28
C TYR A 244 -8.96 11.54 -22.60
N TYR A 245 -8.72 12.72 -23.17
CA TYR A 245 -9.21 13.97 -22.59
C TYR A 245 -10.72 14.13 -22.72
N ARG A 246 -11.34 13.62 -23.80
CA ARG A 246 -12.81 13.57 -23.92
C ARG A 246 -13.42 12.71 -22.83
N ARG A 247 -12.89 11.50 -22.60
CA ARG A 247 -13.32 10.60 -21.51
C ARG A 247 -13.05 11.20 -20.13
N THR A 248 -11.94 11.90 -19.96
CA THR A 248 -11.63 12.61 -18.71
C THR A 248 -12.67 13.69 -18.42
N GLY A 249 -13.09 14.45 -19.45
CA GLY A 249 -14.18 15.44 -19.32
C GLY A 249 -15.51 14.82 -18.89
N VAL A 250 -15.84 13.63 -19.40
CA VAL A 250 -17.02 12.87 -18.95
C VAL A 250 -16.88 12.46 -17.48
N LEU A 251 -15.73 11.91 -17.07
CA LEU A 251 -15.50 11.53 -15.67
C LEU A 251 -15.60 12.74 -14.74
N LEU A 252 -15.09 13.90 -15.15
CA LEU A 252 -15.21 15.14 -14.39
C LEU A 252 -16.67 15.57 -14.23
N ALA A 253 -17.47 15.50 -15.30
CA ALA A 253 -18.90 15.81 -15.24
C ALA A 253 -19.67 14.85 -14.32
N ILE A 254 -19.31 13.55 -14.34
CA ILE A 254 -19.88 12.55 -13.43
C ILE A 254 -19.47 12.82 -11.98
N ALA A 255 -18.19 13.11 -11.75
CA ALA A 255 -17.66 13.42 -10.43
C ALA A 255 -18.36 14.65 -9.84
N ASP A 256 -18.53 15.71 -10.63
CA ASP A 256 -19.27 16.92 -10.23
C ASP A 256 -20.73 16.60 -9.91
N TYR A 257 -21.43 15.87 -10.79
CA TYR A 257 -22.82 15.47 -10.59
C TYR A 257 -23.03 14.65 -9.32
N LEU A 258 -22.08 13.78 -8.98
CA LEU A 258 -22.13 12.94 -7.78
C LEU A 258 -21.52 13.64 -6.55
N ASN A 259 -21.15 14.92 -6.63
CA ASN A 259 -20.46 15.67 -5.58
C ASN A 259 -19.22 14.93 -5.02
N TYR A 260 -18.42 14.35 -5.92
CA TYR A 260 -17.20 13.66 -5.55
C TYR A 260 -16.09 14.66 -5.21
N THR A 261 -15.72 14.71 -3.92
CA THR A 261 -14.80 15.74 -3.40
C THR A 261 -13.36 15.29 -3.21
N ASP A 262 -13.04 14.01 -3.43
CA ASP A 262 -11.69 13.46 -3.20
C ASP A 262 -10.99 13.06 -4.52
N GLY A 263 -11.31 13.80 -5.58
CA GLY A 263 -10.76 13.62 -6.92
C GLY A 263 -9.44 14.32 -7.11
N HIS A 264 -8.37 13.72 -6.59
CA HIS A 264 -7.01 14.16 -6.88
C HIS A 264 -6.47 13.49 -8.16
N THR A 265 -5.58 14.16 -8.88
CA THR A 265 -5.02 13.65 -10.14
C THR A 265 -4.27 12.34 -9.99
N GLU A 266 -3.69 12.09 -8.81
CA GLU A 266 -3.01 10.83 -8.47
C GLU A 266 -3.95 9.63 -8.32
N ASN A 267 -5.27 9.84 -8.25
CA ASN A 267 -6.27 8.78 -8.17
C ASN A 267 -6.69 8.29 -9.56
N LEU A 268 -6.15 8.88 -10.62
CA LEU A 268 -6.53 8.64 -12.00
C LEU A 268 -5.41 7.88 -12.71
N ILE A 269 -5.71 6.69 -13.22
CA ILE A 269 -4.78 5.84 -13.99
C ILE A 269 -5.12 6.02 -15.47
N ALA A 270 -4.09 6.35 -16.25
CA ALA A 270 -4.16 6.31 -17.70
C ALA A 270 -3.91 4.88 -18.19
N PHE A 271 -4.90 4.30 -18.86
CA PHE A 271 -4.79 3.02 -19.56
C PHE A 271 -5.04 3.26 -21.05
N GLY A 272 -3.99 3.71 -21.74
CA GLY A 272 -4.08 4.21 -23.10
C GLY A 272 -5.11 5.35 -23.19
N PRO A 273 -6.10 5.28 -24.09
CA PRO A 273 -7.11 6.33 -24.24
C PRO A 273 -8.20 6.32 -23.15
N TYR A 274 -8.11 5.47 -22.13
CA TYR A 274 -9.11 5.36 -21.07
C TYR A 274 -8.57 5.85 -19.72
N PRO A 275 -9.13 6.94 -19.17
CA PRO A 275 -8.94 7.29 -17.77
C PRO A 275 -9.78 6.37 -16.87
N ASP A 276 -9.20 5.88 -15.79
CA ASP A 276 -9.89 5.09 -14.76
C ASP A 276 -9.55 5.65 -13.38
N PHE A 277 -10.50 5.60 -12.43
CA PHE A 277 -10.19 5.85 -11.01
C PHE A 277 -9.45 4.63 -10.43
N GLY A 278 -8.20 4.44 -10.85
CA GLY A 278 -7.36 3.34 -10.43
C GLY A 278 -6.84 3.58 -9.02
N ARG A 279 -7.37 2.82 -8.07
CA ARG A 279 -7.24 3.13 -6.64
C ARG A 279 -5.91 2.67 -6.05
N HIS A 280 -4.86 3.47 -6.23
CA HIS A 280 -3.61 3.30 -5.49
C HIS A 280 -3.65 3.86 -4.06
N ARG A 281 -4.65 4.67 -3.70
CA ARG A 281 -4.78 5.16 -2.32
C ARG A 281 -6.17 4.91 -1.78
N ASN A 282 -6.22 4.62 -0.48
CA ASN A 282 -7.44 4.65 0.29
C ASN A 282 -8.16 5.96 -0.01
N VAL A 283 -9.37 5.85 -0.55
CA VAL A 283 -10.58 6.61 -0.24
C VAL A 283 -11.46 6.54 -1.51
N ILE A 284 -12.60 5.87 -1.41
CA ILE A 284 -13.81 6.49 -1.95
C ILE A 284 -14.48 7.07 -0.71
N PRO A 285 -14.69 8.39 -0.61
CA PRO A 285 -15.60 8.90 0.40
C PRO A 285 -16.97 8.39 -0.01
N ALA A 286 -17.84 8.17 0.97
CA ALA A 286 -19.26 8.02 0.72
C ALA A 286 -19.66 8.97 -0.43
N TRP A 287 -20.24 8.43 -1.51
CA TRP A 287 -20.80 9.20 -2.63
C TRP A 287 -21.96 10.13 -2.22
N ILE A 288 -22.14 10.30 -0.91
CA ILE A 288 -23.06 11.19 -0.23
C ILE A 288 -22.30 11.69 1.01
N CYS A 289 -21.79 12.92 0.96
CA CYS A 289 -21.54 13.68 2.17
C CYS A 289 -22.76 14.55 2.42
N GLU A 290 -23.46 14.29 3.53
CA GLU A 290 -24.48 15.18 4.05
C GLU A 290 -23.88 16.58 4.32
N GLN A 291 -24.56 17.58 3.76
CA GLN A 291 -24.50 19.01 4.09
C GLN A 291 -23.29 19.83 3.59
N GLY A 292 -23.50 20.42 2.40
CA GLY A 292 -23.51 21.89 2.23
C GLY A 292 -22.22 22.67 2.53
N LYS A 293 -21.42 22.90 1.48
CA LYS A 293 -20.83 24.21 1.10
C LYS A 293 -20.05 24.10 -0.23
N PRO A 294 -20.14 25.09 -1.13
CA PRO A 294 -19.45 25.04 -2.43
C PRO A 294 -18.02 25.56 -2.28
N LEU A 295 -17.04 24.92 -2.92
CA LEU A 295 -15.69 25.48 -3.08
C LEU A 295 -15.18 25.35 -4.52
N SER A 296 -15.28 26.49 -5.21
CA SER A 296 -14.34 27.07 -6.18
C SER A 296 -13.28 26.16 -6.82
N PHE A 297 -13.50 25.84 -8.10
CA PHE A 297 -12.45 25.38 -9.01
C PHE A 297 -11.50 26.53 -9.36
N ILE A 298 -10.20 26.35 -9.09
CA ILE A 298 -9.14 27.23 -9.59
C ILE A 298 -8.82 26.84 -11.03
N TYR A 299 -9.09 27.74 -11.96
CA TYR A 299 -8.60 27.74 -13.33
C TYR A 299 -7.07 27.87 -13.35
N TYR A 300 -6.40 26.99 -14.10
CA TYR A 300 -5.14 27.35 -14.76
C TYR A 300 -5.18 26.82 -16.20
N ALA A 301 -5.83 27.61 -17.07
CA ALA A 301 -5.57 27.61 -18.50
C ALA A 301 -5.02 29.00 -18.84
N GLY A 302 -3.86 29.04 -19.50
CA GLY A 302 -3.04 30.24 -19.64
C GLY A 302 -3.68 31.37 -20.43
N ALA A 303 -3.30 32.59 -20.05
CA ALA A 303 -3.31 33.75 -20.93
C ALA A 303 -1.86 34.25 -21.07
N LYS A 304 -1.20 33.84 -22.15
CA LYS A 304 -0.23 34.72 -22.83
C LYS A 304 -1.04 35.44 -23.92
N ASN A 305 -1.13 36.77 -23.82
CA ASN A 305 -1.14 37.72 -24.94
C ASN A 305 -1.33 39.15 -24.41
N SER A 306 -0.20 39.82 -24.16
CA SER A 306 0.13 41.22 -24.50
C SER A 306 1.38 41.63 -23.73
#